data_AF-A0A5C7LIG6-F1
#
_entry.id   AF-A0A5C7LIG6-F1
#
_cell.length_a   1.000
_cell.length_b   1.000
_cell.length_c   1.000
_cell.angle_alpha   90.00
_cell.angle_beta   90.00
_cell.angle_gamma   90.00
#
_symmetry.space_group_name_H-M   'P 1'
#
loop_
_entity.id
_entity.type
_entity.pdbx_description
1 polymer ?
#
loop_
_entity_poly.entity_id
_entity_poly.type
_entity_poly.pdbx_seq_one_letter_code
_entity_poly.pdbx_strand_id
1 'polypeptide(L)'
;MADRNVKPPPFVSEVPRVKVSDGETNRAFSAFATTIGGMFKFLEPYIHPEGWTQANFGPAWAPLAYASSGRDYHIAASKKSPFNRVWLRGLAERASGTDDLVMTLPRAHWPTRIKRFLAANYGGGAAHNMLEIHTDGSVHYAGSGHSIITLDGISFDLDDGP
;
A
#
# COMPACT_ATOMS: atom_id res chain seq x y z
N MET A 1 -60.38 3.78 -75.02
CA MET A 1 -59.90 3.18 -73.75
C MET A 1 -58.48 2.74 -73.99
N ALA A 2 -57.50 3.47 -73.44
CA ALA A 2 -56.07 3.26 -73.71
C ALA A 2 -55.46 2.43 -72.58
N ASP A 3 -55.01 1.22 -72.91
CA ASP A 3 -54.39 0.28 -71.98
C ASP A 3 -52.88 0.60 -71.88
N ARG A 4 -52.45 1.19 -70.77
CA ARG A 4 -51.06 1.57 -70.52
C ARG A 4 -50.31 0.41 -69.87
N ASN A 5 -49.72 -0.45 -70.69
CA ASN A 5 -48.82 -1.50 -70.21
C ASN A 5 -47.42 -0.91 -69.96
N VAL A 6 -47.23 -0.25 -68.81
CA VAL A 6 -45.92 0.28 -68.38
C VAL A 6 -45.20 -0.79 -67.57
N LYS A 7 -44.16 -1.39 -68.16
CA LYS A 7 -43.24 -2.29 -67.45
C LYS A 7 -42.43 -1.45 -66.44
N PRO A 8 -42.40 -1.78 -65.14
CA PRO A 8 -41.59 -1.03 -64.18
C PRO A 8 -40.09 -1.21 -64.48
N PRO A 9 -39.25 -0.17 -64.26
CA PRO A 9 -37.81 -0.29 -64.43
C PRO A 9 -37.23 -1.32 -63.43
N PRO A 10 -36.16 -2.03 -63.78
CA PRO A 10 -35.53 -2.97 -62.86
C PRO A 10 -35.05 -2.20 -61.62
N PHE A 11 -35.55 -2.59 -60.45
CA PHE A 11 -35.09 -2.03 -59.19
C PHE A 11 -33.59 -2.34 -59.03
N VAL A 12 -32.86 -1.27 -58.70
CA VAL A 12 -31.42 -1.18 -58.47
C VAL A 12 -30.99 -2.26 -57.48
N SER A 13 -29.88 -2.95 -57.79
CA SER A 13 -29.27 -3.95 -56.89
C SER A 13 -29.04 -3.33 -55.52
N GLU A 14 -29.48 -4.02 -54.47
CA GLU A 14 -29.14 -3.69 -53.09
C GLU A 14 -27.62 -3.53 -52.98
N VAL A 15 -27.16 -2.33 -52.60
CA VAL A 15 -25.77 -2.14 -52.16
C VAL A 15 -25.59 -3.08 -50.97
N PRO A 16 -24.64 -4.04 -51.01
CA PRO A 16 -24.43 -4.91 -49.87
C PRO A 16 -24.07 -4.02 -48.68
N ARG A 17 -24.96 -3.92 -47.68
CA ARG A 17 -24.55 -3.42 -46.37
C ARG A 17 -23.51 -4.42 -45.89
N VAL A 18 -22.25 -4.00 -45.85
CA VAL A 18 -21.21 -4.70 -45.14
C VAL A 18 -21.69 -4.80 -43.68
N LYS A 19 -22.25 -5.96 -43.32
CA LYS A 19 -22.42 -6.34 -41.93
C LYS A 19 -21.02 -6.56 -41.41
N VAL A 20 -20.45 -5.53 -40.78
CA VAL A 20 -19.25 -5.72 -39.97
C VAL A 20 -19.61 -6.80 -38.96
N SER A 21 -18.87 -7.90 -38.99
CA SER A 21 -19.10 -9.06 -38.12
C SER A 21 -19.14 -8.57 -36.67
N ASP A 22 -20.30 -8.72 -36.02
CA ASP A 22 -20.47 -8.41 -34.59
C ASP A 22 -19.41 -9.15 -33.74
N GLY A 23 -18.96 -10.32 -34.20
CA GLY A 23 -17.94 -11.13 -33.53
C GLY A 23 -16.54 -10.52 -33.52
N GLU A 24 -16.12 -9.87 -34.60
CA GLU A 24 -14.80 -9.22 -34.68
C GLU A 24 -14.77 -7.93 -33.87
N THR A 25 -15.84 -7.14 -33.95
CA THR A 25 -16.02 -5.91 -33.18
C THR A 25 -16.09 -6.22 -31.68
N ASN A 26 -16.88 -7.24 -31.28
CA ASN A 26 -16.96 -7.67 -29.89
C ASN A 26 -15.63 -8.25 -29.36
N ARG A 27 -14.84 -8.94 -30.20
CA ARG A 27 -13.48 -9.39 -29.82
C ARG A 27 -12.52 -8.21 -29.64
N ALA A 28 -12.54 -7.23 -30.53
CA ALA A 28 -11.70 -6.04 -30.43
C ALA A 28 -12.03 -5.23 -29.17
N PHE A 29 -13.32 -5.00 -28.89
CA PHE A 29 -13.76 -4.37 -27.64
C PHE A 29 -13.41 -5.18 -26.40
N SER A 30 -13.56 -6.52 -26.45
CA SER A 30 -13.19 -7.39 -25.33
C SER A 30 -11.69 -7.36 -25.06
N ALA A 31 -10.85 -7.37 -26.11
CA ALA A 31 -9.39 -7.27 -25.99
C ALA A 31 -8.97 -5.91 -25.43
N PHE A 32 -9.60 -4.82 -25.88
CA PHE A 32 -9.36 -3.47 -25.38
C PHE A 32 -9.79 -3.34 -23.91
N ALA A 33 -10.99 -3.81 -23.56
CA ALA A 33 -11.48 -3.83 -22.17
C ALA A 33 -10.61 -4.68 -21.25
N THR A 34 -10.09 -5.81 -21.75
CA THR A 34 -9.16 -6.66 -20.99
C THR A 34 -7.82 -5.96 -20.76
N THR A 35 -7.30 -5.28 -21.80
CA THR A 35 -6.02 -4.56 -21.73
C THR A 35 -6.12 -3.37 -20.77
N ILE A 36 -7.17 -2.57 -20.89
CA ILE A 36 -7.44 -1.43 -20.00
C ILE A 36 -7.76 -1.91 -18.58
N GLY A 37 -8.56 -2.96 -18.43
CA GLY A 37 -8.84 -3.56 -17.12
C GLY A 37 -7.57 -4.09 -16.45
N GLY A 38 -6.64 -4.67 -17.21
CA GLY A 38 -5.31 -5.07 -16.72
C GLY A 38 -4.47 -3.87 -16.28
N MET A 39 -4.47 -2.78 -17.07
CA MET A 39 -3.79 -1.53 -16.69
C MET A 39 -4.39 -0.92 -15.42
N PHE A 40 -5.71 -0.91 -15.27
CA PHE A 40 -6.35 -0.40 -14.05
C PHE A 40 -6.00 -1.24 -12.83
N LYS A 41 -5.99 -2.57 -12.92
CA LYS A 41 -5.55 -3.44 -11.82
C LYS A 41 -4.08 -3.24 -11.45
N PHE A 42 -3.23 -2.98 -12.44
CA PHE A 42 -1.83 -2.61 -12.21
C PHE A 42 -1.71 -1.25 -11.50
N LEU A 43 -2.57 -0.29 -11.85
CA LEU A 43 -2.55 1.07 -11.29
C LEU A 43 -3.33 1.23 -9.98
N GLU A 44 -4.24 0.31 -9.66
CA GLU A 44 -5.12 0.36 -8.49
C GLU A 44 -4.38 0.59 -7.15
N PRO A 45 -3.23 -0.07 -6.87
CA PRO A 45 -2.46 0.19 -5.65
C PRO A 45 -1.83 1.58 -5.59
N TYR A 46 -1.67 2.26 -6.73
CA TYR A 46 -1.13 3.61 -6.82
C TYR A 46 -2.21 4.68 -6.64
N ILE A 47 -3.46 4.35 -7.01
CA ILE A 47 -4.64 5.22 -6.83
C ILE A 47 -5.12 5.16 -5.38
N HIS A 48 -4.94 4.01 -4.72
CA HIS A 48 -5.28 3.80 -3.31
C HIS A 48 -4.05 3.35 -2.50
N PRO A 49 -3.11 4.26 -2.21
CA PRO A 49 -1.97 3.90 -1.38
C PRO A 49 -2.46 3.48 0.01
N GLU A 50 -1.87 2.41 0.55
CA GLU A 50 -2.23 1.91 1.88
C GLU A 50 -2.23 3.02 2.93
N GLY A 51 -3.21 2.99 3.82
CA GLY A 51 -3.26 3.87 4.99
C GLY A 51 -2.11 3.56 5.97
N TRP A 52 -1.99 4.40 6.99
CA TRP A 52 -1.13 4.06 8.12
C TRP A 52 -1.83 3.04 9.01
N THR A 53 -1.17 1.92 9.25
CA THR A 53 -1.64 0.86 10.14
C THR A 53 -0.96 1.03 11.50
N GLN A 54 -1.76 1.26 12.54
CA GLN A 54 -1.26 1.42 13.91
C GLN A 54 -0.55 0.15 14.38
N ALA A 55 0.57 0.33 15.08
CA ALA A 55 1.33 -0.79 15.63
C ALA A 55 0.72 -1.32 16.93
N ASN A 56 0.90 -2.62 17.18
CA ASN A 56 0.58 -3.23 18.47
C ASN A 56 1.80 -3.09 19.38
N PHE A 57 1.66 -2.41 20.51
CA PHE A 57 2.77 -2.19 21.44
C PHE A 57 3.07 -3.43 22.28
N GLY A 58 4.34 -3.60 22.65
CA GLY A 58 4.74 -4.53 23.69
C GLY A 58 4.29 -4.06 25.08
N PRO A 59 4.35 -4.94 26.10
CA PRO A 59 3.69 -4.71 27.39
C PRO A 59 4.29 -3.55 28.20
N ALA A 60 5.56 -3.22 27.98
CA ALA A 60 6.25 -2.11 28.63
C ALA A 60 6.11 -0.77 27.90
N TRP A 61 5.55 -0.79 26.68
CA TRP A 61 5.58 0.33 25.75
C TRP A 61 4.18 0.82 25.43
N ALA A 62 4.10 2.11 25.11
CA ALA A 62 2.85 2.79 24.84
C ALA A 62 3.06 3.89 23.79
N PRO A 63 1.99 4.37 23.13
CA PRO A 63 2.04 5.66 22.47
C PRO A 63 2.38 6.74 23.49
N LEU A 64 3.17 7.74 23.10
CA LEU A 64 3.50 8.88 23.96
C LEU A 64 2.21 9.51 24.52
N ALA A 65 2.14 9.75 25.83
CA ALA A 65 0.90 10.22 26.47
C ALA A 65 0.32 11.52 25.84
N TYR A 66 1.16 12.44 25.38
CA TYR A 66 0.74 13.68 24.68
C TYR A 66 0.23 13.45 23.23
N ALA A 67 0.52 12.30 22.62
CA ALA A 67 -0.01 11.91 21.31
C ALA A 67 -1.54 11.74 21.32
N SER A 68 -2.12 11.46 22.50
CA SER A 68 -3.56 11.28 22.71
C SER A 68 -4.39 12.57 22.51
N SER A 69 -3.74 13.74 22.36
CA SER A 69 -4.43 15.03 22.17
C SER A 69 -4.87 15.32 20.72
N GLY A 70 -5.09 14.29 19.89
CA GLY A 70 -5.60 14.43 18.52
C GLY A 70 -4.56 14.80 17.45
N ARG A 71 -3.28 14.51 17.69
CA ARG A 71 -2.20 14.71 16.70
C ARG A 71 -1.72 13.35 16.18
N ASP A 72 -2.37 12.87 15.12
CA ASP A 72 -2.18 11.52 14.54
C ASP A 72 -0.75 11.15 14.15
N TYR A 73 0.11 12.16 13.93
CA TYR A 73 1.50 11.94 13.52
C TYR A 73 2.40 11.39 14.64
N HIS A 74 1.96 11.48 15.90
CA HIS A 74 2.70 10.91 17.04
C HIS A 74 2.38 9.43 17.29
N ILE A 75 1.35 8.89 16.65
CA ILE A 75 0.94 7.49 16.85
C ILE A 75 1.90 6.59 16.07
N ALA A 76 2.55 5.68 16.80
CA ALA A 76 3.40 4.65 16.19
C ALA A 76 2.61 3.83 15.17
N ALA A 77 3.02 3.89 13.92
CA ALA A 77 2.35 3.23 12.82
C ALA A 77 3.33 2.84 11.73
N SER A 78 2.87 1.94 10.87
CA SER A 78 3.60 1.48 9.70
C SER A 78 2.74 1.59 8.44
N LYS A 79 3.40 1.80 7.31
CA LYS A 79 2.77 1.82 5.99
C LYS A 79 3.68 1.12 5.00
N LYS A 80 3.12 0.30 4.12
CA LYS A 80 3.84 -0.29 3.00
C LYS A 80 3.46 0.39 1.69
N SER A 81 4.44 0.57 0.81
CA SER A 81 4.19 0.98 -0.58
C SER A 81 3.97 -0.22 -1.49
N PRO A 82 3.39 0.04 -2.67
CA PRO A 82 3.42 -0.91 -3.78
C PRO A 82 4.82 -1.42 -4.15
N PHE A 83 5.89 -0.67 -3.85
CA PHE A 83 7.29 -1.03 -4.14
C PHE A 83 7.97 -1.80 -3.00
N ASN A 84 7.21 -2.46 -2.13
CA ASN A 84 7.72 -3.23 -1.01
C ASN A 84 8.58 -2.43 -0.01
N ARG A 85 8.51 -1.10 -0.02
CA ARG A 85 9.11 -0.27 1.02
C ARG A 85 8.13 -0.05 2.16
N VAL A 86 8.61 -0.28 3.38
CA VAL A 86 7.91 0.01 4.62
C VAL A 86 8.45 1.31 5.21
N TRP A 87 7.55 2.18 5.65
CA TRP A 87 7.86 3.35 6.47
C TRP A 87 7.25 3.20 7.84
N LEU A 88 7.98 3.64 8.85
CA LEU A 88 7.47 3.84 10.20
C LEU A 88 7.30 5.33 10.47
N ARG A 89 6.43 5.65 11.44
CA ARG A 89 6.24 6.99 11.96
C ARG A 89 5.89 6.97 13.43
N GLY A 90 5.93 8.14 14.06
CA GLY A 90 5.39 8.38 15.38
C GLY A 90 6.37 8.07 16.49
N LEU A 91 5.85 8.10 17.72
CA LEU A 91 6.63 8.02 18.94
C LEU A 91 6.18 6.82 19.78
N ALA A 92 7.15 6.14 20.38
CA ALA A 92 6.93 5.10 21.37
C ALA A 92 7.58 5.51 22.68
N GLU A 93 6.83 5.39 23.77
CA GLU A 93 7.30 5.68 25.13
C GLU A 93 7.40 4.38 25.92
N ARG A 94 8.53 4.16 26.59
CA ARG A 94 8.62 3.14 27.62
C ARG A 94 7.86 3.60 28.86
N ALA A 95 6.64 3.10 29.03
CA ALA A 95 5.74 3.46 30.11
C ALA A 95 6.05 2.72 31.42
N SER A 96 6.66 1.53 31.35
CA SER A 96 7.03 0.75 32.54
C SER A 96 8.11 -0.29 32.23
N GLY A 97 8.68 -0.91 33.28
CA GLY A 97 9.54 -2.09 33.15
C GLY A 97 10.82 -1.89 32.32
N THR A 98 11.39 -3.01 31.87
CA THR A 98 12.65 -3.05 31.11
C THR A 98 12.55 -3.83 29.81
N ASP A 99 11.35 -4.26 29.41
CA ASP A 99 11.13 -5.07 28.21
C ASP A 99 11.57 -4.31 26.95
N ASP A 100 12.20 -5.03 26.04
CA ASP A 100 12.79 -4.49 24.82
C ASP A 100 11.82 -4.51 23.64
N LEU A 101 10.75 -5.31 23.68
CA LEU A 101 9.73 -5.33 22.64
C LEU A 101 8.94 -4.02 22.63
N VAL A 102 9.24 -3.15 21.66
CA VAL A 102 8.55 -1.87 21.45
C VAL A 102 7.17 -2.12 20.88
N MET A 103 7.12 -2.81 19.75
CA MET A 103 5.90 -3.05 18.99
C MET A 103 6.05 -4.22 18.02
N THR A 104 4.93 -4.71 17.50
CA THR A 104 4.89 -5.69 16.41
C THR A 104 4.26 -5.07 15.16
N LEU A 105 4.93 -5.26 14.03
CA LEU A 105 4.45 -4.85 12.71
C LEU A 105 3.39 -5.83 12.17
N PRO A 106 2.44 -5.36 11.33
CA PRO A 106 1.58 -6.24 10.55
C PRO A 106 2.39 -7.22 9.70
N ARG A 107 1.88 -8.45 9.51
CA ARG A 107 2.59 -9.52 8.77
C ARG A 107 3.06 -9.10 7.37
N ALA A 108 2.30 -8.26 6.67
CA ALA A 108 2.67 -7.77 5.34
C ALA A 108 3.91 -6.87 5.33
N HIS A 109 4.36 -6.39 6.50
CA HIS A 109 5.48 -5.46 6.70
C HIS A 109 6.73 -6.13 7.31
N TRP A 110 6.72 -7.46 7.47
CA TRP A 110 7.83 -8.19 8.08
C TRP A 110 9.03 -8.28 7.12
N PRO A 111 10.23 -7.82 7.52
CA PRO A 111 11.41 -7.97 6.68
C PRO A 111 11.89 -9.43 6.63
N THR A 112 12.62 -9.79 5.58
CA THR A 112 13.24 -11.12 5.42
C THR A 112 14.57 -11.25 6.16
N ARG A 113 15.13 -10.14 6.63
CA ARG A 113 16.38 -10.05 7.40
C ARG A 113 16.22 -9.00 8.49
N ILE A 114 16.94 -9.18 9.60
CA ILE A 114 16.96 -8.18 10.67
C ILE A 114 17.45 -6.85 10.11
N LYS A 115 16.65 -5.79 10.27
CA LYS A 115 17.02 -4.41 9.91
C LYS A 115 17.38 -3.64 11.18
N ARG A 116 18.42 -2.81 11.13
CA ARG A 116 18.96 -2.07 12.29
C ARG A 116 18.98 -0.59 12.00
N PHE A 117 18.48 0.22 12.94
CA PHE A 117 18.36 1.66 12.80
C PHE A 117 18.82 2.38 14.05
N LEU A 118 19.47 3.53 13.88
CA LEU A 118 19.61 4.49 14.97
C LEU A 118 18.34 5.31 15.05
N ALA A 119 17.67 5.27 16.19
CA ALA A 119 16.51 6.09 16.50
C ALA A 119 16.92 7.20 17.47
N ALA A 120 16.43 8.42 17.24
CA ALA A 120 16.61 9.49 18.21
C ALA A 120 15.75 9.22 19.45
N ASN A 121 16.33 9.47 20.62
CA ASN A 121 15.61 9.38 21.88
C ASN A 121 15.40 10.75 22.50
N TYR A 122 14.31 10.84 23.24
CA TYR A 122 13.99 11.95 24.10
C TYR A 122 13.86 11.42 25.53
N GLY A 123 14.49 12.12 26.48
CA GLY A 123 14.59 11.70 27.88
C GLY A 123 16.04 11.71 28.37
N GLY A 124 16.24 11.67 29.70
CA GLY A 124 17.56 11.64 30.31
C GLY A 124 18.30 10.33 30.00
N GLY A 125 19.08 10.31 28.92
CA GLY A 125 19.79 9.13 28.41
C GLY A 125 20.62 9.45 27.16
N ALA A 126 21.05 8.41 26.42
CA ALA A 126 21.78 8.57 25.16
C ALA A 126 20.89 9.20 24.08
N ALA A 127 21.45 10.14 23.30
CA ALA A 127 20.69 10.86 22.25
C ALA A 127 20.16 9.93 21.14
N HIS A 128 20.81 8.79 20.92
CA HIS A 128 20.41 7.77 19.95
C HIS A 128 20.52 6.37 20.54
N ASN A 129 19.57 5.50 20.18
CA ASN A 129 19.56 4.08 20.52
C ASN A 129 19.38 3.24 19.27
N MET A 130 19.74 1.97 19.37
CA MET A 130 19.53 1.01 18.30
C MET A 130 18.10 0.44 18.36
N LEU A 131 17.42 0.43 17.22
CA LEU A 131 16.21 -0.36 17.00
C LEU A 131 16.52 -1.50 16.05
N GLU A 132 16.08 -2.70 16.41
CA GLU A 132 16.15 -3.89 15.58
C GLU A 132 14.75 -4.31 15.16
N ILE A 133 14.53 -4.44 13.85
CA ILE A 133 13.29 -4.96 13.28
C ILE A 133 13.58 -6.38 12.83
N HIS A 134 12.97 -7.35 13.51
CA HIS A 134 13.19 -8.77 13.30
C HIS A 134 12.27 -9.34 12.21
N THR A 135 12.56 -10.56 11.77
CA THR A 135 11.88 -11.21 10.65
C THR A 135 10.48 -11.71 10.97
N ASP A 136 10.10 -11.70 12.25
CA ASP A 136 8.75 -11.94 12.75
C ASP A 136 7.97 -10.63 12.98
N GLY A 137 8.52 -9.51 12.51
CA GLY A 137 7.94 -8.17 12.65
C GLY A 137 8.03 -7.57 14.04
N SER A 138 8.67 -8.23 14.99
CA SER A 138 8.96 -7.62 16.29
C SER A 138 9.99 -6.50 16.13
N VAL A 139 9.74 -5.38 16.82
CA VAL A 139 10.63 -4.22 16.86
C VAL A 139 11.18 -4.13 18.27
N HIS A 140 12.47 -4.37 18.40
CA HIS A 140 13.18 -4.39 19.67
C HIS A 140 14.03 -3.14 19.87
N TYR A 141 13.95 -2.60 21.08
CA TYR A 141 14.77 -1.52 21.58
C TYR A 141 16.05 -2.08 22.22
N ALA A 142 17.17 -1.93 21.51
CA ALA A 142 18.49 -2.31 21.99
C ALA A 142 19.17 -1.09 22.65
N GLY A 143 18.74 -0.77 23.87
CA GLY A 143 19.27 0.33 24.68
C GLY A 143 18.91 0.21 26.16
N SER A 144 19.29 1.21 26.96
CA SER A 144 19.00 1.27 28.40
C SER A 144 18.32 2.58 28.80
N GLY A 145 17.47 2.57 29.83
CA GLY A 145 16.86 3.76 30.41
C GLY A 145 15.45 4.12 29.89
N HIS A 146 14.82 5.11 30.53
CA HIS A 146 13.56 5.68 30.07
C HIS A 146 13.77 6.35 28.71
N SER A 147 13.01 5.91 27.71
CA SER A 147 13.17 6.39 26.35
C SER A 147 11.82 6.63 25.72
N ILE A 148 11.63 7.86 25.26
CA ILE A 148 10.72 8.15 24.17
C ILE A 148 11.56 8.03 22.90
N ILE A 149 11.16 7.18 21.98
CA ILE A 149 11.88 6.95 20.72
C ILE A 149 11.04 7.45 19.56
N THR A 150 11.69 8.07 18.58
CA THR A 150 11.04 8.37 17.29
C THR A 150 11.26 7.24 16.31
N LEU A 151 10.18 6.86 15.63
CA LEU A 151 10.18 5.94 14.50
C LEU A 151 10.22 6.71 13.17
N ASP A 152 10.15 8.04 13.21
CA ASP A 152 10.15 8.88 12.03
C ASP A 152 11.49 8.79 11.29
N GLY A 153 11.41 8.68 9.97
CA GLY A 153 12.59 8.51 9.12
C GLY A 153 13.09 7.06 9.02
N ILE A 154 12.54 6.13 9.80
CA ILE A 154 12.85 4.70 9.64
C ILE A 154 12.06 4.17 8.43
N SER A 155 12.80 3.64 7.47
CA SER A 155 12.22 2.92 6.35
C SER A 155 13.16 1.83 5.86
N PHE A 156 12.57 0.76 5.34
CA PHE A 156 13.30 -0.36 4.79
C PHE A 156 12.53 -0.98 3.65
N ASP A 157 13.27 -1.52 2.70
CA ASP A 157 12.72 -2.39 1.68
C ASP A 157 12.54 -3.78 2.31
N LEU A 158 11.37 -4.36 2.08
CA LEU A 158 11.21 -5.80 2.14
C LEU A 158 12.00 -6.31 0.97
N ASP A 159 13.09 -7.04 1.23
CA ASP A 159 13.84 -7.65 0.13
C ASP A 159 12.81 -8.46 -0.66
N ASP A 160 12.61 -8.12 -1.93
CA ASP A 160 11.84 -8.96 -2.84
C ASP A 160 12.43 -10.36 -2.66
N GLY A 161 11.60 -11.33 -2.28
CA GLY A 161 12.06 -12.70 -2.16
C GLY A 161 12.80 -13.10 -3.45
N PRO A 162 13.78 -14.02 -3.38
CA PRO A 162 14.28 -14.63 -4.59
C PRO A 162 13.13 -15.13 -5.48
#